data_AF-A0A7D4T1Z2-F1
#
_entry.id   AF-A0A7D4T1Z2-F1
#
_cell.length_a   1.000
_cell.length_b   1.000
_cell.length_c   1.000
_cell.angle_alpha   90.00
_cell.angle_beta   90.00
_cell.angle_gamma   90.00
#
_symmetry.space_group_name_H-M   'P 1'
#
loop_
_entity.id
_entity.type
_entity.pdbx_description
1 polymer ?
#
loop_
_entity_poly.entity_id
_entity_poly.type
_entity_poly.pdbx_seq_one_letter_code
_entity_poly.pdbx_strand_id
1 'polypeptide(L)'
;MKVSRYAILKIISSLFLGLVVIFDAAAQEGVSKQLGDYHLTLYPDIQGDVLDLEAFTKQSDQEVFFGVTCSAMSPFPSMQVLLFEDEIISEFPRLMKASYQIDGRPGDVPLQAILKADLTADRFVNRLRFEVDSTKVQKRMDLMKQAYHRLLDELEQGKTVQLTVEHRHTGKKSYRFSLQGLKAVLQPYQRVCR
;
A
#
# COMPACT_ATOMS: atom_id res chain seq x y z
N MET A 1 -13.67 -36.74 70.64
CA MET A 1 -13.09 -35.44 71.06
C MET A 1 -11.57 -35.55 71.10
N LYS A 2 -10.89 -34.53 70.58
CA LYS A 2 -9.43 -34.27 70.48
C LYS A 2 -8.69 -34.77 69.22
N VAL A 3 -7.99 -33.79 68.66
CA VAL A 3 -7.30 -33.67 67.37
C VAL A 3 -5.78 -33.73 67.61
N SER A 4 -5.00 -34.27 66.66
CA SER A 4 -3.63 -33.79 66.33
C SER A 4 -3.21 -34.43 64.99
N ARG A 5 -3.16 -33.74 63.84
CA ARG A 5 -2.22 -32.73 63.31
C ARG A 5 -0.76 -33.20 63.10
N TYR A 6 -0.39 -33.28 61.81
CA TYR A 6 0.92 -33.24 61.13
C TYR A 6 1.85 -34.48 61.11
N ALA A 7 2.03 -35.05 59.92
CA ALA A 7 3.33 -35.39 59.29
C ALA A 7 3.09 -35.89 57.84
N ILE A 8 3.31 -35.06 56.82
CA ILE A 8 4.52 -35.03 55.98
C ILE A 8 4.50 -36.08 54.84
N LEU A 9 4.19 -35.55 53.65
CA LEU A 9 5.03 -35.60 52.43
C LEU A 9 5.13 -36.94 51.64
N LYS A 10 4.93 -36.80 50.32
CA LYS A 10 5.42 -37.61 49.17
C LYS A 10 4.33 -38.44 48.48
N ILE A 11 4.20 -38.53 47.15
CA ILE A 11 4.94 -38.03 45.99
C ILE A 11 4.10 -38.48 44.75
N ILE A 12 4.11 -37.66 43.68
CA ILE A 12 3.77 -38.02 42.28
C ILE A 12 2.27 -38.23 41.95
N SER A 13 1.60 -37.10 41.73
CA SER A 13 0.62 -36.98 40.64
C SER A 13 1.42 -37.02 39.34
N SER A 14 1.28 -38.11 38.60
CA SER A 14 1.89 -38.33 37.29
C SER A 14 1.29 -37.35 36.27
N LEU A 15 1.97 -36.22 36.16
CA LEU A 15 1.86 -35.24 35.10
C LEU A 15 2.38 -35.88 33.79
N PHE A 16 1.50 -36.53 33.04
CA PHE A 16 1.84 -36.92 31.66
C PHE A 16 1.81 -35.65 30.81
N LEU A 17 3.01 -35.12 30.58
CA LEU A 17 3.37 -34.03 29.70
C LEU A 17 2.89 -34.34 28.26
N GLY A 18 1.66 -33.95 27.95
CA GLY A 18 1.24 -33.73 26.57
C GLY A 18 1.86 -32.43 26.10
N LEU A 19 3.07 -32.50 25.53
CA LEU A 19 3.71 -31.39 24.83
C LEU A 19 2.91 -31.13 23.54
N VAL A 20 1.79 -30.41 23.64
CA VAL A 20 1.16 -29.79 22.48
C VAL A 20 2.07 -28.64 22.08
N VAL A 21 2.95 -28.89 21.11
CA VAL A 21 3.65 -27.83 20.40
C VAL A 21 2.60 -27.14 19.54
N ILE A 22 1.95 -26.13 20.11
CA ILE A 22 1.17 -25.17 19.35
C ILE A 22 2.20 -24.39 18.53
N PHE A 23 2.37 -24.75 17.27
CA PHE A 23 2.99 -23.85 16.31
C PHE A 23 2.01 -22.70 16.13
N ASP A 24 2.17 -21.66 16.95
CA ASP A 24 1.69 -20.33 16.58
C ASP A 24 2.42 -19.97 15.29
N ALA A 25 1.77 -20.19 14.16
CA ALA A 25 2.03 -19.41 12.97
C ALA A 25 1.61 -17.98 13.33
N ALA A 26 2.50 -17.26 14.02
CA ALA A 26 2.38 -15.84 14.24
C ALA A 26 2.31 -15.22 12.84
N ALA A 27 1.10 -14.92 12.37
CA ALA A 27 0.89 -13.97 11.31
C ALA A 27 1.57 -12.69 11.79
N GLN A 28 2.73 -12.39 11.20
CA GLN A 28 3.52 -11.22 11.57
C GLN A 28 2.72 -10.01 11.10
N GLU A 29 1.97 -9.43 12.03
CA GLU A 29 1.04 -8.35 11.78
C GLU A 29 1.83 -7.13 11.28
N GLY A 30 1.39 -6.53 10.17
CA GLY A 30 2.10 -5.40 9.57
C GLY A 30 2.19 -4.24 10.57
N VAL A 31 3.36 -3.60 10.66
CA VAL A 31 3.52 -2.44 11.57
C VAL A 31 2.85 -1.24 10.91
N SER A 32 1.74 -0.77 11.49
CA SER A 32 1.02 0.41 11.00
C SER A 32 1.40 1.68 11.77
N LYS A 33 1.67 2.77 11.07
CA LYS A 33 2.01 4.08 11.64
C LYS A 33 1.47 5.23 10.79
N GLN A 34 1.07 6.33 11.42
CA GLN A 34 0.75 7.57 10.73
C GLN A 34 1.96 8.52 10.66
N LEU A 35 2.23 9.07 9.48
CA LEU A 35 3.31 10.03 9.21
C LEU A 35 2.79 11.13 8.27
N GLY A 36 2.56 12.32 8.81
CA GLY A 36 1.85 13.38 8.09
C GLY A 36 0.44 12.91 7.70
N ASP A 37 0.11 13.02 6.42
CA ASP A 37 -1.20 12.65 5.89
C ASP A 37 -1.28 11.17 5.46
N TYR A 38 -0.23 10.38 5.72
CA TYR A 38 -0.12 9.00 5.29
C TYR A 38 -0.26 7.99 6.42
N HIS A 39 -1.03 6.95 6.16
CA HIS A 39 -1.02 5.69 6.88
C HIS A 39 -0.04 4.75 6.19
N LEU A 40 1.03 4.40 6.90
CA LEU A 40 2.06 3.47 6.47
C LEU A 40 1.78 2.10 7.09
N THR A 41 1.82 1.05 6.29
CA THR A 41 1.86 -0.35 6.72
C THR A 41 3.15 -0.97 6.21
N LEU A 42 3.89 -1.63 7.10
CA LEU A 42 5.15 -2.31 6.79
C LEU A 42 4.98 -3.82 6.89
N TYR A 43 5.53 -4.54 5.92
CA TYR A 43 5.49 -6.00 5.87
C TYR A 43 6.92 -6.53 6.01
N PRO A 44 7.32 -6.96 7.21
CA PRO A 44 8.64 -7.52 7.45
C PRO A 44 8.74 -8.98 6.97
N ASP A 45 9.96 -9.43 6.68
CA ASP A 45 10.29 -10.85 6.53
C ASP A 45 10.43 -11.56 7.89
N ILE A 46 10.79 -12.84 7.81
CA ILE A 46 11.05 -13.70 8.96
C ILE A 46 12.24 -13.23 9.83
N GLN A 47 13.11 -12.36 9.31
CA GLN A 47 14.25 -11.78 10.02
C GLN A 47 13.94 -10.39 10.61
N GLY A 48 12.77 -9.82 10.26
CA GLY A 48 12.34 -8.49 10.68
C GLY A 48 12.70 -7.38 9.70
N ASP A 49 13.31 -7.69 8.56
CA ASP A 49 13.64 -6.72 7.52
C ASP A 49 12.40 -6.38 6.69
N VAL A 50 12.17 -5.10 6.40
CA VAL A 50 11.01 -4.68 5.60
C VAL A 50 11.15 -5.15 4.15
N LEU A 51 10.23 -6.02 3.70
CA LEU A 51 10.15 -6.48 2.31
C LEU A 51 9.21 -5.60 1.48
N ASP A 52 8.06 -5.26 2.04
CA ASP A 52 7.06 -4.47 1.37
C ASP A 52 6.57 -3.33 2.27
N LEU A 53 6.10 -2.27 1.64
CA LEU A 53 5.41 -1.20 2.33
C LEU A 53 4.23 -0.69 1.51
N GLU A 54 3.22 -0.24 2.22
CA GLU A 54 2.06 0.44 1.67
C GLU A 54 1.87 1.77 2.38
N ALA A 55 1.78 2.86 1.64
CA ALA A 55 1.58 4.19 2.17
C ALA A 55 0.34 4.82 1.51
N PHE A 56 -0.73 5.01 2.27
CA PHE A 56 -1.99 5.58 1.77
C PHE A 56 -2.34 6.90 2.43
N THR A 57 -2.85 7.84 1.64
CA THR A 57 -3.48 9.08 2.09
C THR A 57 -4.91 9.16 1.55
N LYS A 58 -5.79 9.88 2.25
CA LYS A 58 -7.21 10.01 1.91
C LYS A 58 -7.51 11.41 1.36
N GLN A 59 -8.37 11.50 0.36
CA GLN A 59 -8.93 12.78 -0.08
C GLN A 59 -9.97 13.27 0.95
N SER A 60 -9.96 14.56 1.29
CA SER A 60 -10.92 15.12 2.25
C SER A 60 -12.36 14.85 1.80
N ASP A 61 -13.21 14.46 2.74
CA ASP A 61 -14.67 14.31 2.57
C ASP A 61 -15.13 13.26 1.54
N GLN A 62 -14.23 12.40 1.05
CA GLN A 62 -14.56 11.32 0.10
C GLN A 62 -13.87 10.01 0.45
N GLU A 63 -14.46 8.88 0.09
CA GLU A 63 -13.83 7.55 0.23
C GLU A 63 -12.91 7.24 -0.96
N VAL A 64 -11.97 8.15 -1.18
CA VAL A 64 -10.97 8.08 -2.23
C VAL A 64 -9.57 8.12 -1.61
N PHE A 65 -8.75 7.13 -1.93
CA PHE A 65 -7.43 6.97 -1.31
C PHE A 65 -6.34 6.90 -2.37
N PHE A 66 -5.27 7.65 -2.19
CA PHE A 66 -4.06 7.54 -3.01
C PHE A 66 -3.00 6.76 -2.24
N GLY A 67 -2.38 5.78 -2.90
CA GLY A 67 -1.38 4.94 -2.29
C GLY A 67 -0.13 4.77 -3.15
N VAL A 68 1.01 4.66 -2.47
CA VAL A 68 2.28 4.18 -3.02
C VAL A 68 2.64 2.88 -2.31
N THR A 69 2.87 1.84 -3.08
CA THR A 69 3.30 0.52 -2.60
C THR A 69 4.67 0.21 -3.19
N CYS A 70 5.61 -0.22 -2.35
CA CYS A 70 6.92 -0.71 -2.78
C CYS A 70 7.08 -2.15 -2.31
N SER A 71 7.82 -2.95 -3.09
CA SER A 71 8.09 -4.34 -2.77
C SER A 71 9.49 -4.70 -3.24
N ALA A 72 10.26 -5.37 -2.40
CA ALA A 72 11.58 -5.89 -2.75
C ALA A 72 11.51 -6.92 -3.90
N MET A 73 10.33 -7.51 -4.14
CA MET A 73 10.08 -8.45 -5.23
C MET A 73 9.59 -7.77 -6.52
N SER A 74 9.26 -6.48 -6.48
CA SER A 74 8.81 -5.72 -7.64
C SER A 74 9.91 -4.75 -8.11
N PRO A 75 10.26 -4.72 -9.41
CA PRO A 75 11.24 -3.78 -9.91
C PRO A 75 10.73 -2.31 -9.91
N PHE A 76 9.42 -2.11 -9.71
CA PHE A 76 8.78 -0.81 -9.76
C PHE A 76 7.82 -0.60 -8.59
N PRO A 77 7.75 0.63 -8.04
CA PRO A 77 6.68 1.00 -7.13
C PRO A 77 5.34 0.97 -7.86
N SER A 78 4.28 0.65 -7.13
CA SER A 78 2.90 0.74 -7.61
C SER A 78 2.24 1.97 -7.03
N MET A 79 1.67 2.83 -7.88
CA MET A 79 0.84 3.94 -7.41
C MET A 79 -0.60 3.64 -7.77
N GLN A 80 -1.52 3.90 -6.85
CA GLN A 80 -2.92 3.60 -7.09
C GLN A 80 -3.85 4.60 -6.43
N VAL A 81 -5.01 4.79 -7.05
CA VAL A 81 -6.17 5.42 -6.42
C VAL A 81 -7.24 4.34 -6.20
N LEU A 82 -7.69 4.21 -4.96
CA LEU A 82 -8.80 3.37 -4.57
C LEU A 82 -10.05 4.24 -4.44
N LEU A 83 -11.11 3.81 -5.10
CA LEU A 83 -12.40 4.48 -5.17
C LEU A 83 -13.43 3.53 -4.56
N PHE A 84 -14.06 3.96 -3.47
CA PHE A 84 -15.11 3.23 -2.78
C PHE A 84 -16.46 3.95 -2.95
N GLU A 85 -17.55 3.23 -2.66
CA GLU A 85 -18.92 3.76 -2.62
C GLU A 85 -19.32 4.49 -3.93
N ASP A 86 -19.72 5.75 -3.86
CA ASP A 86 -20.26 6.52 -5.00
C ASP A 86 -19.19 6.98 -6.01
N GLU A 87 -17.92 6.62 -5.80
CA GLU A 87 -16.79 7.11 -6.60
C GLU A 87 -16.40 6.16 -7.76
N ILE A 88 -17.20 5.12 -7.99
CA ILE A 88 -16.99 4.14 -9.05
C ILE A 88 -17.07 4.81 -10.43
N ILE A 89 -16.10 4.49 -11.27
CA ILE A 89 -16.03 4.95 -12.67
C ILE A 89 -16.66 3.92 -13.62
N SER A 90 -16.42 2.62 -13.41
CA SER A 90 -16.89 1.55 -14.28
C SER A 90 -16.83 0.18 -13.59
N GLU A 91 -17.81 -0.68 -13.90
CA GLU A 91 -17.85 -2.09 -13.49
C GLU A 91 -16.88 -2.99 -14.28
N PHE A 92 -16.36 -2.51 -15.40
CA PHE A 92 -15.43 -3.24 -16.25
C PHE A 92 -14.02 -2.66 -16.19
N PRO A 93 -12.97 -3.49 -16.31
CA PRO A 93 -11.60 -3.03 -16.46
C PRO A 93 -11.42 -2.12 -17.68
N ARG A 94 -10.61 -1.07 -17.56
CA ARG A 94 -10.34 -0.13 -18.65
C ARG A 94 -8.89 0.36 -18.64
N LEU A 95 -8.31 0.54 -19.82
CA LEU A 95 -7.10 1.33 -19.99
C LEU A 95 -7.49 2.79 -20.23
N MET A 96 -6.90 3.70 -19.46
CA MET A 96 -7.23 5.12 -19.45
C MET A 96 -5.96 5.93 -19.70
N LYS A 97 -6.11 7.08 -20.38
CA LYS A 97 -5.06 8.08 -20.41
C LYS A 97 -4.92 8.66 -19.01
N ALA A 98 -3.68 8.86 -18.56
CA ALA A 98 -3.41 9.48 -17.28
C ALA A 98 -2.47 10.68 -17.46
N SER A 99 -2.68 11.69 -16.64
CA SER A 99 -1.74 12.78 -16.44
C SER A 99 -1.75 13.19 -14.98
N TYR A 100 -0.70 13.89 -14.56
CA TYR A 100 -0.61 14.40 -13.21
C TYR A 100 -0.02 15.79 -13.18
N GLN A 101 -0.30 16.49 -12.09
CA GLN A 101 0.31 17.76 -11.76
C GLN A 101 0.79 17.70 -10.31
N ILE A 102 1.97 18.26 -10.05
CA ILE A 102 2.49 18.44 -8.69
C ILE A 102 2.59 19.93 -8.43
N ASP A 103 1.91 20.37 -7.37
CA ASP A 103 1.83 21.78 -7.00
C ASP A 103 1.39 22.69 -8.17
N GLY A 104 0.45 22.20 -8.97
CA GLY A 104 -0.11 22.87 -10.14
C GLY A 104 0.79 22.84 -11.40
N ARG A 105 1.95 22.21 -11.34
CA ARG A 105 2.86 22.05 -12.50
C ARG A 105 2.64 20.69 -13.15
N PRO A 106 2.47 20.62 -14.48
CA PRO A 106 2.40 19.34 -15.18
C PRO A 106 3.63 18.48 -14.91
N GLY A 107 3.41 17.21 -14.62
CA GLY A 107 4.47 16.22 -14.48
C GLY A 107 5.10 15.85 -15.82
N ASP A 108 6.37 15.43 -15.79
CA ASP A 108 7.13 15.10 -17.00
C ASP A 108 7.10 13.61 -17.37
N VAL A 109 6.73 12.74 -16.42
CA VAL A 109 6.70 11.29 -16.62
C VAL A 109 5.41 10.89 -17.34
N PRO A 110 5.46 10.23 -18.50
CA PRO A 110 4.25 9.79 -19.18
C PRO A 110 3.57 8.67 -18.40
N LEU A 111 2.31 8.88 -18.02
CA LEU A 111 1.51 7.90 -17.28
C LEU A 111 0.37 7.32 -18.11
N GLN A 112 0.02 6.08 -17.79
CA GLN A 112 -1.25 5.45 -18.12
C GLN A 112 -1.93 5.00 -16.82
N ALA A 113 -3.25 4.86 -16.85
CA ALA A 113 -4.00 4.29 -15.74
C ALA A 113 -4.77 3.04 -16.17
N ILE A 114 -4.72 2.00 -15.36
CA ILE A 114 -5.49 0.77 -15.54
C ILE A 114 -6.54 0.75 -14.45
N LEU A 115 -7.80 0.95 -14.85
CA LEU A 115 -8.95 0.75 -13.99
C LEU A 115 -9.23 -0.75 -13.87
N LYS A 116 -9.28 -1.24 -12.64
CA LYS A 116 -9.84 -2.55 -12.29
C LYS A 116 -11.06 -2.35 -11.42
N ALA A 117 -12.10 -3.13 -11.69
CA ALA A 117 -13.25 -3.24 -10.81
C ALA A 117 -13.05 -4.51 -9.97
N ASP A 118 -13.16 -4.36 -8.65
CA ASP A 118 -13.24 -5.48 -7.73
C ASP A 118 -14.67 -5.54 -7.21
N LEU A 119 -15.38 -6.59 -7.62
CA LEU A 119 -16.80 -6.81 -7.36
C LEU A 119 -16.88 -8.01 -6.41
N THR A 120 -17.04 -7.72 -5.12
CA THR A 120 -17.37 -8.74 -4.11
C THR A 120 -18.82 -8.58 -3.69
N ALA A 121 -19.41 -9.61 -3.07
CA ALA A 121 -20.79 -9.57 -2.60
C ALA A 121 -21.06 -8.41 -1.61
N ASP A 122 -20.02 -7.97 -0.90
CA ASP A 122 -20.15 -7.04 0.23
C ASP A 122 -19.57 -5.65 -0.10
N ARG A 123 -18.78 -5.52 -1.16
CA ARG A 123 -18.10 -4.28 -1.54
C ARG A 123 -17.82 -4.20 -3.03
N PHE A 124 -18.02 -3.00 -3.56
CA PHE A 124 -17.62 -2.63 -4.90
C PHE A 124 -16.51 -1.58 -4.83
N VAL A 125 -15.39 -1.86 -5.47
CA VAL A 125 -14.20 -0.99 -5.45
C VAL A 125 -13.68 -0.79 -6.86
N ASN A 126 -13.37 0.45 -7.23
CA ASN A 126 -12.60 0.76 -8.42
C ASN A 126 -11.16 1.08 -8.01
N ARG A 127 -10.21 0.34 -8.57
CA ARG A 127 -8.76 0.57 -8.39
C ARG A 127 -8.19 1.12 -9.69
N LEU A 128 -7.74 2.37 -9.67
CA LEU A 128 -6.93 2.96 -10.71
C LEU A 128 -5.46 2.73 -10.39
N ARG A 129 -4.79 1.82 -11.10
CA ARG A 129 -3.34 1.65 -11.02
C ARG A 129 -2.66 2.57 -12.02
N PHE A 130 -1.76 3.41 -11.57
CA PHE A 130 -0.96 4.30 -12.41
C PHE A 130 0.38 3.65 -12.71
N GLU A 131 0.74 3.62 -13.99
CA GLU A 131 1.97 3.03 -14.48
C GLU A 131 2.65 3.99 -15.46
N VAL A 132 3.97 3.95 -15.54
CA VAL A 132 4.70 4.62 -16.62
C VAL A 132 4.28 4.02 -17.97
N ASP A 133 3.89 4.86 -18.93
CA ASP A 133 3.51 4.41 -20.27
C ASP A 133 4.76 3.92 -21.02
N SER A 134 4.92 2.59 -21.03
CA SER A 134 6.05 1.91 -21.67
C SER A 134 6.21 2.27 -23.16
N THR A 135 5.14 2.66 -23.86
CA THR A 135 5.21 3.04 -25.28
C THR A 135 5.89 4.39 -25.48
N LYS A 136 5.80 5.27 -24.48
CA LYS A 136 6.43 6.60 -24.48
C LYS A 136 7.88 6.57 -24.01
N VAL A 137 8.26 5.57 -23.22
CA VAL A 137 9.64 5.37 -22.74
C VAL A 137 10.37 4.21 -23.44
N GLN A 138 9.97 3.90 -24.67
CA GLN A 138 10.66 2.97 -25.57
C GLN A 138 10.78 1.52 -25.07
N LYS A 139 9.92 1.10 -24.12
CA LYS A 139 9.86 -0.27 -23.56
C LYS A 139 11.20 -0.79 -22.98
N ARG A 140 12.13 0.10 -22.68
CA ARG A 140 13.44 -0.23 -22.12
C ARG A 140 13.39 -0.24 -20.60
N MET A 141 13.84 -1.35 -20.00
CA MET A 141 13.75 -1.56 -18.55
C MET A 141 14.50 -0.51 -17.73
N ASP A 142 15.67 -0.09 -18.18
CA ASP A 142 16.48 0.96 -17.56
C ASP A 142 15.79 2.33 -17.62
N LEU A 143 15.17 2.67 -18.75
CA LEU A 143 14.40 3.91 -18.90
C LEU A 143 13.11 3.91 -18.08
N MET A 144 12.43 2.75 -17.99
CA MET A 144 11.29 2.57 -17.11
C MET A 144 11.68 2.80 -15.65
N LYS A 145 12.80 2.22 -15.20
CA LYS A 145 13.30 2.39 -13.84
C LYS A 145 13.61 3.86 -13.53
N GLN A 146 14.32 4.55 -14.43
CA GLN A 146 14.60 5.98 -14.30
C GLN A 146 13.32 6.83 -14.26
N ALA A 147 12.32 6.49 -15.07
CA ALA A 147 11.04 7.19 -15.07
C ALA A 147 10.27 7.01 -13.75
N TYR A 148 10.23 5.79 -13.19
CA TYR A 148 9.62 5.55 -11.87
C TYR A 148 10.39 6.26 -10.75
N HIS A 149 11.72 6.25 -10.78
CA HIS A 149 12.53 6.98 -9.79
C HIS A 149 12.26 8.48 -9.86
N ARG A 150 12.22 9.06 -11.06
CA ARG A 150 11.89 10.47 -11.24
C ARG A 150 10.49 10.79 -10.71
N LEU A 151 9.51 9.96 -11.02
CA LEU A 151 8.15 10.14 -10.53
C LEU A 151 8.08 10.11 -9.00
N LEU A 152 8.76 9.15 -8.35
CA LEU A 152 8.86 9.12 -6.89
C LEU A 152 9.56 10.38 -6.35
N ASP A 153 10.65 10.84 -6.99
CA ASP A 153 11.36 12.05 -6.59
C ASP A 153 10.46 13.29 -6.65
N GLU A 154 9.67 13.43 -7.72
CA GLU A 154 8.72 14.54 -7.85
C GLU A 154 7.64 14.46 -6.76
N LEU A 155 7.08 13.28 -6.50
CA LEU A 155 6.06 13.06 -5.47
C LEU A 155 6.61 13.32 -4.06
N GLU A 156 7.83 12.90 -3.75
CA GLU A 156 8.46 13.14 -2.44
C GLU A 156 8.78 14.63 -2.21
N GLN A 157 8.99 15.41 -3.27
CA GLN A 157 9.32 16.84 -3.18
C GLN A 157 8.10 17.75 -3.23
N GLY A 158 6.98 17.26 -3.76
CA GLY A 158 5.73 18.01 -3.88
C GLY A 158 4.96 18.17 -2.57
N LYS A 159 3.99 19.10 -2.57
CA LYS A 159 3.02 19.24 -1.47
C LYS A 159 1.67 18.63 -1.80
N THR A 160 1.28 18.66 -3.06
CA THR A 160 0.01 18.11 -3.56
C THR A 160 0.20 17.46 -4.91
N VAL A 161 -0.52 16.37 -5.16
CA VAL A 161 -0.65 15.76 -6.49
C VAL A 161 -2.10 15.85 -6.95
N GLN A 162 -2.29 16.26 -8.20
CA GLN A 162 -3.56 16.14 -8.90
C GLN A 162 -3.41 15.11 -10.01
N LEU A 163 -4.10 13.98 -9.88
CA LEU A 163 -4.18 12.92 -10.88
C LEU A 163 -5.40 13.15 -11.77
N THR A 164 -5.25 12.96 -13.07
CA THR A 164 -6.34 13.07 -14.03
C THR A 164 -6.36 11.83 -14.89
N VAL A 165 -7.52 11.19 -15.00
CA VAL A 165 -7.75 10.04 -15.88
C VAL A 165 -8.83 10.35 -16.89
N GLU A 166 -8.66 9.85 -18.11
CA GLU A 166 -9.59 10.09 -19.21
C GLU A 166 -9.79 8.82 -20.04
N HIS A 167 -11.05 8.53 -20.34
CA HIS A 167 -11.44 7.49 -21.28
C HIS A 167 -12.72 7.90 -22.02
N ARG A 168 -12.82 7.55 -23.30
CA ARG A 168 -13.89 8.01 -24.20
C ARG A 168 -15.31 7.78 -23.67
N HIS A 169 -15.53 6.69 -22.94
CA HIS A 169 -16.87 6.30 -22.47
C HIS A 169 -17.20 6.77 -21.04
N THR A 170 -16.19 6.96 -20.19
CA THR A 170 -16.38 7.31 -18.78
C THR A 170 -16.01 8.76 -18.50
N GLY A 171 -15.60 9.50 -19.54
CA GLY A 171 -15.22 10.90 -19.47
C GLY A 171 -13.87 11.11 -18.77
N LYS A 172 -13.70 12.34 -18.27
CA LYS A 172 -12.53 12.81 -17.55
C LYS A 172 -12.84 12.89 -16.06
N LYS A 173 -11.96 12.34 -15.23
CA LYS A 173 -12.04 12.39 -13.76
C LYS A 173 -10.72 12.93 -13.21
N SER A 174 -10.79 13.64 -12.08
CA SER A 174 -9.60 14.19 -11.43
C SER A 174 -9.68 14.04 -9.92
N TYR A 175 -8.55 13.68 -9.33
CA TYR A 175 -8.39 13.40 -7.92
C TYR A 175 -7.23 14.22 -7.39
N ARG A 176 -7.35 14.76 -6.16
CA ARG A 176 -6.33 15.60 -5.56
C ARG A 176 -5.99 15.10 -4.18
N PHE A 177 -4.70 14.90 -3.93
CA PHE A 177 -4.19 14.38 -2.68
C PHE A 177 -3.07 15.25 -2.13
N SER A 178 -2.95 15.24 -0.81
CA SER A 178 -1.77 15.78 -0.13
C SER A 178 -0.59 14.83 -0.34
N LEU A 179 0.62 15.39 -0.46
CA LEU A 179 1.89 14.68 -0.45
C LEU A 179 2.65 14.91 0.86
N GLN A 180 2.05 15.64 1.82
CA GLN A 180 2.71 15.96 3.09
C GLN A 180 2.96 14.69 3.91
N GLY A 181 4.24 14.40 4.15
CA GLY A 181 4.67 13.20 4.86
C GLY A 181 5.18 12.08 3.94
N LEU A 182 4.90 12.11 2.63
CA LEU A 182 5.32 11.03 1.72
C LEU A 182 6.82 10.81 1.73
N LYS A 183 7.62 11.88 1.68
CA LYS A 183 9.08 11.77 1.80
C LYS A 183 9.53 11.10 3.09
N ALA A 184 8.95 11.49 4.22
CA ALA A 184 9.28 10.91 5.52
C ALA A 184 8.88 9.43 5.61
N VAL A 185 7.82 9.04 4.89
CA VAL A 185 7.38 7.65 4.77
C VAL A 185 8.34 6.83 3.91
N LEU A 186 8.74 7.31 2.73
CA LEU A 186 9.52 6.51 1.76
C LEU A 186 11.03 6.52 2.02
N GLN A 187 11.58 7.62 2.54
CA GLN A 187 13.03 7.80 2.69
C GLN A 187 13.71 6.71 3.54
N PRO A 188 13.13 6.20 4.65
CA PRO A 188 13.73 5.09 5.41
C PRO A 188 13.80 3.77 4.64
N TYR A 189 12.99 3.61 3.59
CA TYR A 189 12.81 2.35 2.87
C TYR A 189 13.24 2.43 1.40
N GLN A 190 14.21 3.30 1.09
CA GLN A 190 14.70 3.47 -0.28
C GLN A 190 15.16 2.17 -0.95
N ARG A 191 15.72 1.22 -0.19
CA ARG A 191 16.12 -0.10 -0.73
C ARG A 191 14.95 -0.92 -1.27
N VAL A 192 13.75 -0.70 -0.75
CA VAL A 192 12.52 -1.40 -1.17
C VAL A 192 11.86 -0.64 -2.32
N CYS A 193 11.95 0.68 -2.34
CA CYS A 193 11.30 1.53 -3.34
C CYS A 193 12.12 1.80 -4.60
N ARG A 194 13.43 1.49 -4.65
CA ARG A 194 14.33 1.96 -5.72
C ARG A 194 15.30 0.90 -6.26
#